data_AF-A0A7K3AI73-F1
#
_entry.id   AF-A0A7K3AI73-F1
#
_cell.length_a   1.000
_cell.length_b   1.000
_cell.length_c   1.000
_cell.angle_alpha   90.00
_cell.angle_beta   90.00
_cell.angle_gamma   90.00
#
_symmetry.space_group_name_H-M   'P 1'
#
loop_
_entity.id
_entity.type
_entity.pdbx_description
1 polymer ?
#
loop_
_entity_poly.entity_id
_entity_poly.type
_entity_poly.pdbx_seq_one_letter_code
_entity_poly.pdbx_strand_id
1 'polypeptide(L)'
;MTLNITVAARWLMAQSSDFRLTGPGGAVSETSQKQVVLQYMGWSGLVCYTGVARYGAHDTATWLADVLTHDPAQRSPEQVVNRLIEEATVWLRRVPLRSRFHTFTMITYERGKPTVYVISNYQRPNGPQLASPADKLLLTRSRPRGPRCIVTGHSPAVLDPQCEALEGLLASVPTPERLRHAVAATSRESQTRAEGTVGESCVVAHLCPDGSGEAQVFGNLSEEFLPTMITNGHNVASLVPLVMDQAGRSGPHRLVGATWSANGAATAMVGAYRALSQQAGSGWPSSTSSASGDK
;
A
#
# COMPACT_ATOMS: atom_id res chain seq x y z
N MET A 1 -14.97 0.25 3.59
CA MET A 1 -13.62 0.12 4.21
C MET A 1 -12.81 -0.79 3.30
N THR A 2 -11.66 -0.35 2.82
CA THR A 2 -10.72 -1.13 1.98
C THR A 2 -10.01 -2.25 2.78
N LEU A 3 -9.18 -3.05 2.11
CA LEU A 3 -8.32 -4.08 2.70
C LEU A 3 -6.85 -3.75 2.45
N ASN A 4 -6.04 -3.89 3.50
CA ASN A 4 -4.57 -3.85 3.41
C ASN A 4 -3.99 -5.09 4.08
N ILE A 5 -3.23 -5.87 3.31
CA ILE A 5 -2.49 -7.04 3.79
C ILE A 5 -1.02 -6.66 3.85
N THR A 6 -0.44 -6.72 5.05
CA THR A 6 0.99 -6.47 5.28
C THR A 6 1.65 -7.75 5.78
N VAL A 7 2.63 -8.25 5.03
CA VAL A 7 3.47 -9.39 5.45
C VAL A 7 4.86 -8.88 5.76
N ALA A 8 5.42 -9.26 6.92
CA ALA A 8 6.67 -8.69 7.40
C ALA A 8 7.57 -9.74 8.05
N ALA A 9 8.83 -9.75 7.64
CA ALA A 9 9.92 -10.48 8.27
C ALA A 9 11.20 -9.62 8.26
N ARG A 10 12.30 -10.17 8.77
CA ARG A 10 13.59 -9.44 8.80
C ARG A 10 14.22 -9.26 7.44
N TRP A 11 13.98 -10.18 6.51
CA TRP A 11 14.63 -10.23 5.20
C TRP A 11 13.76 -9.70 4.04
N LEU A 12 12.46 -9.56 4.25
CA LEU A 12 11.52 -9.13 3.21
C LEU A 12 10.23 -8.67 3.86
N MET A 13 9.65 -7.60 3.33
CA MET A 13 8.30 -7.16 3.68
C MET A 13 7.51 -6.88 2.40
N ALA A 14 6.20 -7.10 2.44
CA ALA A 14 5.30 -6.69 1.37
C ALA A 14 3.99 -6.14 1.93
N GLN A 15 3.37 -5.23 1.18
CA GLN A 15 2.13 -4.58 1.54
C GLN A 15 1.26 -4.43 0.29
N SER A 16 -0.03 -4.75 0.43
CA SER A 16 -1.03 -4.56 -0.62
C SER A 16 -2.06 -3.51 -0.27
N SER A 17 -2.64 -2.90 -1.32
CA SER A 17 -3.87 -2.14 -1.21
C SER A 17 -4.74 -2.37 -2.43
N ASP A 18 -6.02 -2.67 -2.22
CA ASP A 18 -6.99 -2.71 -3.31
C ASP A 18 -7.34 -1.29 -3.79
N PHE A 19 -7.87 -1.17 -5.01
CA PHE A 19 -8.19 0.14 -5.60
C PHE A 19 -9.63 0.61 -5.38
N ARG A 20 -10.50 -0.22 -4.81
CA ARG A 20 -11.91 0.13 -4.67
C ARG A 20 -12.11 1.25 -3.67
N LEU A 21 -12.98 2.18 -4.03
CA LEU A 21 -13.55 3.19 -3.16
C LEU A 21 -15.06 2.98 -3.11
N THR A 22 -15.62 2.86 -1.91
CA THR A 22 -17.05 2.62 -1.71
C THR A 22 -17.67 3.80 -0.97
N GLY A 23 -18.79 4.31 -1.49
CA GLY A 23 -19.64 5.32 -0.85
C GLY A 23 -20.99 4.73 -0.42
N PRO A 24 -21.93 5.57 0.06
CA PRO A 24 -23.26 5.11 0.51
C PRO A 24 -24.08 4.36 -0.56
N GLY A 25 -23.83 4.66 -1.84
CA GLY A 25 -24.51 4.05 -2.99
C GLY A 25 -23.76 2.89 -3.65
N GLY A 26 -22.66 2.40 -3.07
CA GLY A 26 -21.82 1.34 -3.65
C GLY A 26 -20.46 1.85 -4.13
N ALA A 27 -19.87 1.17 -5.11
CA ALA A 27 -18.55 1.51 -5.65
C ALA A 27 -18.57 2.89 -6.34
N VAL A 28 -17.56 3.71 -6.04
CA VAL A 28 -17.36 5.07 -6.55
C VAL A 28 -16.16 5.13 -7.50
N SER A 29 -15.11 4.36 -7.22
CA SER A 29 -13.90 4.29 -8.05
C SER A 29 -13.23 2.92 -7.85
N GLU A 30 -12.50 2.46 -8.87
CA GLU A 30 -11.68 1.24 -8.88
C GLU A 30 -10.20 1.56 -9.14
N THR A 31 -9.80 2.80 -8.85
CA THR A 31 -8.46 3.37 -9.11
C THR A 31 -7.93 4.18 -7.93
N SER A 32 -8.61 4.14 -6.78
CA SER A 32 -8.23 4.91 -5.60
C SER A 32 -6.90 4.42 -5.02
N GLN A 33 -5.90 5.30 -5.06
CA GLN A 33 -4.60 5.09 -4.48
C GLN A 33 -4.66 5.12 -2.95
N LYS A 34 -4.12 4.09 -2.30
CA LYS A 34 -4.10 3.99 -0.84
C LYS A 34 -2.73 3.72 -0.26
N GLN A 35 -1.71 3.62 -1.11
CA GLN A 35 -0.34 3.29 -0.77
C GLN A 35 0.62 4.37 -1.28
N VAL A 36 1.65 4.67 -0.50
CA VAL A 36 2.71 5.64 -0.79
C VAL A 36 4.06 4.99 -0.55
N VAL A 37 4.98 5.14 -1.49
CA VAL A 37 6.38 4.72 -1.33
C VAL A 37 7.17 5.87 -0.70
N LEU A 38 7.98 5.55 0.32
CA LEU A 38 8.86 6.49 1.00
C LEU A 38 10.30 6.07 0.82
N GLN A 39 11.13 6.98 0.32
CA GLN A 39 12.54 6.74 0.09
C GLN A 39 13.37 7.92 0.60
N TYR A 40 14.17 7.68 1.63
CA TYR A 40 14.98 8.70 2.31
C TYR A 40 16.43 8.20 2.44
N MET A 41 17.34 9.07 2.88
CA MET A 41 18.72 8.65 3.14
C MET A 41 18.74 7.78 4.40
N GLY A 42 19.15 6.52 4.22
CA GLY A 42 19.33 5.56 5.32
C GLY A 42 18.07 4.83 5.76
N TRP A 43 16.90 5.14 5.18
CA TRP A 43 15.70 4.33 5.37
C TRP A 43 14.72 4.43 4.20
N SER A 44 13.89 3.40 4.08
CA SER A 44 12.80 3.35 3.13
C SER A 44 11.57 2.74 3.77
N GLY A 45 10.41 2.97 3.18
CA GLY A 45 9.15 2.49 3.72
C GLY A 45 7.99 2.51 2.75
N LEU A 46 6.92 1.86 3.17
CA LEU A 46 5.62 1.86 2.49
C LEU A 46 4.58 2.27 3.52
N VAL A 47 3.77 3.27 3.18
CA VAL A 47 2.61 3.70 3.98
C VAL A 47 1.36 3.32 3.21
N CYS A 48 0.45 2.60 3.85
CA CYS A 48 -0.90 2.35 3.33
C CYS A 48 -1.94 2.85 4.33
N TYR A 49 -3.11 3.28 3.84
CA TYR A 49 -4.24 3.62 4.71
C TYR A 49 -5.49 2.80 4.39
N THR A 50 -6.33 2.64 5.41
CA THR A 50 -7.69 2.09 5.32
C THR A 50 -8.65 2.95 6.12
N GLY A 51 -9.93 2.98 5.73
CA GLY A 51 -10.97 3.77 6.39
C GLY A 51 -11.50 4.90 5.53
N VAL A 52 -11.59 6.10 6.11
CA VAL A 52 -12.08 7.31 5.40
C VAL A 52 -11.11 7.71 4.28
N ALA A 53 -11.58 7.64 3.03
CA ALA A 53 -10.84 8.11 1.86
C ALA A 53 -11.24 9.53 1.43
N ARG A 54 -12.49 9.93 1.68
CA ARG A 54 -13.00 11.28 1.37
C ARG A 54 -14.08 11.71 2.36
N TYR A 55 -14.06 12.97 2.77
CA TYR A 55 -15.12 13.59 3.57
C TYR A 55 -15.20 15.09 3.29
N GLY A 56 -16.34 15.56 2.77
CA GLY A 56 -16.45 16.94 2.27
C GLY A 56 -15.45 17.21 1.14
N ALA A 57 -14.62 18.25 1.33
CA ALA A 57 -13.53 18.61 0.43
C ALA A 57 -12.20 17.88 0.73
N HIS A 58 -12.12 17.10 1.81
CA HIS A 58 -10.91 16.36 2.17
C HIS A 58 -10.81 15.07 1.36
N ASP A 59 -9.70 14.89 0.66
CA ASP A 59 -9.29 13.65 -0.02
C ASP A 59 -8.03 13.11 0.66
N THR A 60 -8.11 11.90 1.21
CA THR A 60 -7.03 11.34 2.05
C THR A 60 -5.77 11.05 1.24
N ALA A 61 -5.88 10.64 -0.02
CA ALA A 61 -4.71 10.33 -0.85
C ALA A 61 -3.91 11.60 -1.17
N THR A 62 -4.61 12.66 -1.58
CA THR A 62 -4.04 13.98 -1.84
C THR A 62 -3.43 14.57 -0.58
N TRP A 63 -4.20 14.60 0.52
CA TRP A 63 -3.72 15.09 1.81
C TRP A 63 -2.49 14.32 2.32
N LEU A 64 -2.45 13.00 2.14
CA LEU A 64 -1.32 12.17 2.56
C LEU A 64 -0.06 12.54 1.77
N ALA A 65 -0.18 12.76 0.46
CA ALA A 65 0.94 13.23 -0.35
C ALA A 65 1.46 14.59 0.15
N ASP A 66 0.56 15.53 0.47
CA ASP A 66 0.92 16.86 0.98
C ASP A 66 1.61 16.79 2.34
N VAL A 67 1.08 16.00 3.28
CA VAL A 67 1.67 15.84 4.63
C VAL A 67 3.06 15.21 4.60
N LEU A 68 3.28 14.29 3.66
CA LEU A 68 4.56 13.62 3.48
C LEU A 68 5.55 14.44 2.65
N THR A 69 5.07 15.40 1.87
CA THR A 69 5.92 16.32 1.11
C THR A 69 6.49 17.41 2.02
N HIS A 70 7.77 17.73 1.85
CA HIS A 70 8.45 18.80 2.58
C HIS A 70 9.74 19.20 1.86
N ASP A 71 10.30 20.35 2.25
CA ASP A 71 11.61 20.80 1.76
C ASP A 71 12.67 19.71 1.94
N PRO A 72 13.62 19.57 1.01
CA PRO A 72 14.57 18.47 1.00
C PRO A 72 15.35 18.42 2.32
N ALA A 73 15.00 17.42 3.11
CA ALA A 73 15.54 17.19 4.44
C ALA A 73 15.43 15.70 4.75
N GLN A 74 16.22 15.25 5.71
CA GLN A 74 16.01 13.93 6.29
C GLN A 74 14.88 14.00 7.31
N ARG A 75 13.91 13.10 7.17
CA ARG A 75 12.86 12.85 8.16
C ARG A 75 12.99 11.41 8.61
N SER A 76 12.96 11.13 9.91
CA SER A 76 12.97 9.75 10.40
C SER A 76 11.60 9.09 10.25
N PRO A 77 11.52 7.74 10.27
CA PRO A 77 10.24 7.03 10.34
C PRO A 77 9.33 7.53 11.47
N GLU A 78 9.88 7.78 12.67
CA GLU A 78 9.13 8.29 13.82
C GLU A 78 8.57 9.69 13.58
N GLN A 79 9.31 10.57 12.91
CA GLN A 79 8.80 11.90 12.57
C GLN A 79 7.65 11.82 11.57
N VAL A 80 7.71 10.91 10.58
CA VAL A 80 6.58 10.63 9.69
C VAL A 80 5.36 10.14 10.49
N VAL A 81 5.55 9.16 11.38
CA VAL A 81 4.48 8.61 12.22
C VAL A 81 3.83 9.67 13.09
N ASN A 82 4.63 10.49 13.77
CA ASN A 82 4.12 11.55 14.64
C ASN A 82 3.31 12.57 13.84
N ARG A 83 3.82 12.97 12.67
CA ARG A 83 3.11 13.88 11.77
C ARG A 83 1.76 13.31 11.31
N LEU A 84 1.72 12.02 10.94
CA LEU A 84 0.48 11.34 10.58
C LEU A 84 -0.51 11.34 11.75
N ILE A 85 -0.07 11.05 12.98
CA ILE A 85 -0.92 11.06 14.16
C ILE A 85 -1.51 12.45 14.40
N GLU A 86 -0.66 13.48 14.40
CA GLU A 86 -1.06 14.87 14.67
C GLU A 86 -2.06 15.38 13.64
N GLU A 87 -1.70 15.33 12.36
CA GLU A 87 -2.49 15.89 11.27
C GLU A 87 -3.78 15.09 11.04
N ALA A 88 -3.71 13.75 11.11
CA ALA A 88 -4.90 12.92 10.90
C ALA A 88 -5.90 13.00 12.05
N THR A 89 -5.43 13.11 13.29
CA THR A 89 -6.32 13.30 14.45
C THR A 89 -7.16 14.57 14.30
N VAL A 90 -6.57 15.65 13.77
CA VAL A 90 -7.28 16.92 13.56
C VAL A 90 -8.40 16.78 12.54
N TRP A 91 -8.14 16.24 11.36
CA TRP A 91 -9.17 16.18 10.31
C TRP A 91 -10.20 15.08 10.56
N LEU A 92 -9.81 13.93 11.13
CA LEU A 92 -10.74 12.84 11.44
C LEU A 92 -11.83 13.27 12.42
N ARG A 93 -11.54 14.24 13.31
CA ARG A 93 -12.55 14.83 14.21
C ARG A 93 -13.72 15.49 13.49
N ARG A 94 -13.54 15.88 12.22
CA ARG A 94 -14.60 16.43 11.37
C ARG A 94 -15.54 15.36 10.82
N VAL A 95 -15.10 14.10 10.76
CA VAL A 95 -15.90 12.96 10.29
C VAL A 95 -16.85 12.50 11.41
N PRO A 96 -18.13 12.20 11.11
CA PRO A 96 -19.07 11.63 12.08
C PRO A 96 -18.51 10.37 12.74
N LEU A 97 -18.73 10.21 14.04
CA LEU A 97 -18.11 9.14 14.86
C LEU A 97 -18.30 7.75 14.24
N ARG A 98 -19.52 7.44 13.77
CA ARG A 98 -19.87 6.14 13.14
C ARG A 98 -19.10 5.81 11.86
N SER A 99 -18.44 6.80 11.26
CA SER A 99 -17.72 6.66 9.98
C SER A 99 -16.22 6.97 10.12
N ARG A 100 -15.72 7.23 11.34
CA ARG A 100 -14.36 7.71 11.59
C ARG A 100 -13.29 6.61 11.68
N PHE A 101 -13.64 5.35 11.48
CA PHE A 101 -12.67 4.25 11.52
C PHE A 101 -11.55 4.48 10.50
N HIS A 102 -10.31 4.56 10.99
CA HIS A 102 -9.15 4.84 10.15
C HIS A 102 -7.87 4.21 10.69
N THR A 103 -7.04 3.69 9.78
CA THR A 103 -5.76 3.06 10.09
C THR A 103 -4.75 3.40 9.02
N PHE A 104 -3.57 3.87 9.41
CA PHE A 104 -2.37 3.79 8.60
C PHE A 104 -1.52 2.58 9.03
N THR A 105 -0.95 1.88 8.07
CA THR A 105 0.06 0.86 8.30
C THR A 105 1.32 1.27 7.55
N MET A 106 2.41 1.47 8.28
CA MET A 106 3.71 1.78 7.71
C MET A 106 4.70 0.66 8.00
N ILE A 107 5.36 0.16 6.96
CA ILE A 107 6.51 -0.74 7.09
C ILE A 107 7.77 -0.01 6.67
N THR A 108 8.86 -0.21 7.39
CA THR A 108 10.13 0.49 7.10
C THR A 108 11.33 -0.41 7.28
N TYR A 109 12.35 -0.19 6.46
CA TYR A 109 13.73 -0.58 6.78
C TYR A 109 14.54 0.66 7.10
N GLU A 110 14.96 0.79 8.36
CA GLU A 110 15.92 1.82 8.79
C GLU A 110 17.27 1.15 9.02
N ARG A 111 18.26 1.45 8.18
CA ARG A 111 19.60 0.81 8.23
C ARG A 111 19.51 -0.72 8.30
N GLY A 112 18.66 -1.34 7.46
CA GLY A 112 18.44 -2.78 7.43
C GLY A 112 17.59 -3.36 8.56
N LYS A 113 17.04 -2.54 9.46
CA LYS A 113 16.19 -3.00 10.57
C LYS A 113 14.71 -2.81 10.23
N PRO A 114 13.91 -3.90 10.19
CA PRO A 114 12.49 -3.79 9.90
C PRO A 114 11.74 -3.19 11.09
N THR A 115 10.77 -2.33 10.82
CA THR A 115 9.77 -1.90 11.80
C THR A 115 8.40 -1.84 11.12
N VAL A 116 7.37 -2.29 11.83
CA VAL A 116 5.97 -2.11 11.44
C VAL A 116 5.33 -1.13 12.42
N TYR A 117 4.65 -0.13 11.88
CA TYR A 117 3.86 0.85 12.60
C TYR A 117 2.41 0.67 12.17
N VAL A 118 1.51 0.49 13.14
CA VAL A 118 0.06 0.54 12.93
C VAL A 118 -0.48 1.73 13.71
N ILE A 119 -1.01 2.70 12.99
CA ILE A 119 -1.47 3.99 13.49
C ILE A 119 -2.98 4.02 13.30
N SER A 120 -3.75 3.70 14.34
CA SER A 120 -5.20 3.49 14.20
C SER A 120 -5.98 4.06 15.36
N ASN A 121 -7.22 4.48 15.11
CA ASN A 121 -8.18 4.80 16.16
C ASN A 121 -9.06 3.60 16.54
N TYR A 122 -8.87 2.41 15.95
CA TYR A 122 -9.68 1.24 16.27
C TYR A 122 -8.96 -0.11 16.17
N GLN A 123 -8.04 -0.28 15.20
CA GLN A 123 -7.35 -1.55 14.97
C GLN A 123 -6.17 -1.71 15.92
N ARG A 124 -6.06 -2.91 16.49
CA ARG A 124 -4.97 -3.31 17.37
C ARG A 124 -4.41 -4.64 16.85
N PRO A 125 -3.19 -4.66 16.29
CA PRO A 125 -2.61 -5.90 15.74
C PRO A 125 -2.45 -7.04 16.74
N ASN A 126 -2.32 -6.71 18.03
CA ASN A 126 -2.07 -7.67 19.11
C ASN A 126 -3.23 -7.73 20.10
N GLY A 127 -4.46 -7.46 19.66
CA GLY A 127 -5.61 -7.46 20.56
C GLY A 127 -6.95 -7.26 19.84
N PRO A 128 -8.06 -7.28 20.59
CA PRO A 128 -9.38 -7.07 20.01
C PRO A 128 -9.48 -5.68 19.36
N GLN A 129 -10.21 -5.51 18.27
CA GLN A 129 -10.47 -4.16 17.74
C GLN A 129 -11.35 -3.36 18.69
N LEU A 130 -11.28 -2.03 18.65
CA LEU A 130 -12.21 -1.17 19.40
C LEU A 130 -13.57 -1.16 18.70
N ALA A 131 -14.65 -1.28 19.49
CA ALA A 131 -16.01 -1.22 18.97
C ALA A 131 -16.41 0.19 18.47
N SER A 132 -15.72 1.23 18.94
CA SER A 132 -15.90 2.63 18.56
C SER A 132 -14.54 3.28 18.34
N PRO A 133 -14.38 4.17 17.35
CA PRO A 133 -13.10 4.82 17.10
C PRO A 133 -12.74 5.77 18.24
N ALA A 134 -11.47 5.74 18.67
CA ALA A 134 -10.91 6.69 19.63
C ALA A 134 -10.82 8.12 19.06
N ASP A 135 -10.75 9.11 19.95
CA ASP A 135 -10.64 10.54 19.60
C ASP A 135 -9.29 10.96 19.01
N LYS A 136 -8.30 10.06 19.05
CA LYS A 136 -6.95 10.22 18.50
C LYS A 136 -6.47 8.91 17.92
N LEU A 137 -5.53 8.99 16.97
CA LEU A 137 -4.83 7.82 16.51
C LEU A 137 -3.86 7.30 17.59
N LEU A 138 -3.85 5.98 17.76
CA LEU A 138 -2.97 5.26 18.68
C LEU A 138 -1.89 4.55 17.87
N LEU A 139 -0.66 4.58 18.37
CA LEU A 139 0.47 3.92 17.74
C LEU A 139 0.72 2.54 18.35
N THR A 140 0.73 1.51 17.52
CA THR A 140 1.35 0.22 17.81
C THR A 140 2.62 0.09 16.97
N ARG A 141 3.77 -0.09 17.62
CA ARG A 141 5.06 -0.33 16.97
C ARG A 141 5.50 -1.77 17.23
N SER A 142 5.92 -2.49 16.21
CA SER A 142 6.51 -3.82 16.34
C SER A 142 7.75 -3.97 15.47
N ARG A 143 8.66 -4.85 15.89
CA ARG A 143 9.81 -5.28 15.09
C ARG A 143 9.63 -6.77 14.79
N PRO A 144 9.36 -7.17 13.54
CA PRO A 144 9.12 -8.57 13.23
C PRO A 144 10.37 -9.38 13.55
N ARG A 145 10.24 -10.35 14.46
CA ARG A 145 11.31 -11.31 14.80
C ARG A 145 11.29 -12.53 13.89
N GLY A 146 10.14 -12.81 13.29
CA GLY A 146 9.90 -13.81 12.27
C GLY A 146 8.75 -13.35 11.36
N PRO A 147 8.29 -14.22 10.44
CA PRO A 147 7.15 -13.94 9.57
C PRO A 147 5.90 -13.54 10.35
N ARG A 148 5.23 -12.50 9.87
CA ARG A 148 3.95 -12.01 10.40
C ARG A 148 3.06 -11.53 9.26
N CYS A 149 1.79 -11.91 9.29
CA CYS A 149 0.73 -11.31 8.48
C CYS A 149 -0.12 -10.38 9.35
N ILE A 150 -0.27 -9.13 8.91
CA ILE A 150 -1.05 -8.09 9.58
C ILE A 150 -2.09 -7.59 8.59
N VAL A 151 -3.36 -7.75 8.95
CA VAL A 151 -4.49 -7.35 8.11
C VAL A 151 -5.18 -6.13 8.73
N THR A 152 -5.32 -5.07 7.94
CA THR A 152 -5.97 -3.81 8.34
C THR A 152 -7.11 -3.45 7.38
N GLY A 153 -8.04 -2.59 7.82
CA GLY A 153 -9.30 -2.35 7.12
C GLY A 153 -10.34 -3.45 7.34
N HIS A 154 -10.90 -4.02 6.27
CA HIS A 154 -11.89 -5.10 6.32
C HIS A 154 -11.24 -6.47 6.63
N SER A 155 -10.66 -6.61 7.83
CA SER A 155 -9.88 -7.79 8.19
C SER A 155 -10.61 -9.13 8.14
N PRO A 156 -11.93 -9.25 8.43
CA PRO A 156 -12.64 -10.53 8.32
C PRO A 156 -12.65 -11.16 6.92
N ALA A 157 -12.34 -10.38 5.87
CA ALA A 157 -12.29 -10.88 4.51
C ALA A 157 -11.05 -11.78 4.24
N VAL A 158 -10.01 -11.66 5.07
CA VAL A 158 -8.80 -12.51 5.02
C VAL A 158 -8.90 -13.54 6.13
N LEU A 159 -8.91 -14.82 5.76
CA LEU A 159 -9.06 -15.92 6.70
C LEU A 159 -7.72 -16.26 7.37
N ASP A 160 -7.77 -16.80 8.59
CA ASP A 160 -6.56 -17.21 9.31
C ASP A 160 -5.66 -18.17 8.51
N PRO A 161 -6.19 -19.20 7.81
CA PRO A 161 -5.36 -20.06 6.96
C PRO A 161 -4.64 -19.32 5.82
N GLN A 162 -5.21 -18.22 5.31
CA GLN A 162 -4.55 -17.40 4.30
C GLN A 162 -3.38 -16.60 4.92
N CYS A 163 -3.57 -16.08 6.14
CA CYS A 163 -2.49 -15.44 6.91
C CYS A 163 -1.37 -16.44 7.22
N GLU A 164 -1.71 -17.63 7.70
CA GLU A 164 -0.74 -18.71 7.98
C GLU A 164 0.01 -19.14 6.72
N ALA A 165 -0.67 -19.26 5.57
CA ALA A 165 -0.03 -19.58 4.30
C ALA A 165 0.98 -18.50 3.86
N LEU A 166 0.64 -17.22 4.02
CA LEU A 166 1.54 -16.11 3.73
C LEU A 166 2.75 -16.09 4.69
N GLU A 167 2.53 -16.35 5.98
CA GLU A 167 3.61 -16.47 6.96
C GLU A 167 4.53 -17.65 6.66
N GLY A 168 3.98 -18.81 6.32
CA GLY A 168 4.72 -20.01 5.92
C GLY A 168 5.52 -19.80 4.64
N LEU A 169 4.92 -19.13 3.64
CA LEU A 169 5.62 -18.73 2.43
C LEU A 169 6.81 -17.82 2.78
N LEU A 170 6.58 -16.79 3.58
CA LEU A 170 7.63 -15.85 3.97
C LEU A 170 8.74 -16.53 4.80
N ALA A 171 8.40 -17.51 5.64
CA ALA A 171 9.34 -18.34 6.39
C ALA A 171 10.32 -19.11 5.48
N SER A 172 9.85 -19.52 4.29
CA SER A 172 10.68 -20.22 3.29
C SER A 172 11.65 -19.30 2.53
N VAL A 173 11.70 -18.01 2.88
CA VAL A 173 12.54 -16.98 2.22
C VAL A 173 12.26 -16.93 0.71
N PRO A 174 11.03 -16.57 0.31
CA PRO A 174 10.62 -16.60 -1.08
C PRO A 174 11.34 -15.51 -1.88
N THR A 175 11.34 -15.64 -3.21
CA THR A 175 11.66 -14.49 -4.05
C THR A 175 10.64 -13.38 -3.82
N PRO A 176 11.04 -12.09 -3.94
CA PRO A 176 10.10 -10.98 -3.79
C PRO A 176 8.88 -11.07 -4.71
N GLU A 177 9.07 -11.52 -5.94
CA GLU A 177 7.99 -11.72 -6.92
C GLU A 177 6.98 -12.75 -6.43
N ARG A 178 7.45 -13.93 -5.99
CA ARG A 178 6.58 -14.98 -5.45
C ARG A 178 5.76 -14.49 -4.26
N LEU A 179 6.36 -13.69 -3.37
CA LEU A 179 5.63 -13.07 -2.26
C LEU A 179 4.58 -12.08 -2.75
N ARG A 180 4.92 -11.19 -3.68
CA ARG A 180 3.96 -10.21 -4.24
C ARG A 180 2.75 -10.90 -4.86
N HIS A 181 2.98 -11.92 -5.67
CA HIS A 181 1.91 -12.71 -6.30
C HIS A 181 1.01 -13.39 -5.27
N ALA A 182 1.58 -13.99 -4.22
CA ALA A 182 0.79 -14.62 -3.17
C ALA A 182 -0.08 -13.60 -2.42
N VAL A 183 0.48 -12.44 -2.05
CA VAL A 183 -0.27 -11.37 -1.38
C VAL A 183 -1.37 -10.82 -2.30
N ALA A 184 -1.08 -10.63 -3.59
CA ALA A 184 -2.08 -10.18 -4.58
C ALA A 184 -3.24 -11.18 -4.72
N ALA A 185 -2.93 -12.48 -4.80
CA ALA A 185 -3.93 -13.54 -4.86
C ALA A 185 -4.82 -13.53 -3.62
N THR A 186 -4.24 -13.46 -2.41
CA THR A 186 -5.01 -13.36 -1.16
C THR A 186 -5.90 -12.12 -1.13
N SER A 187 -5.40 -10.96 -1.58
CA SER A 187 -6.19 -9.73 -1.67
C SER A 187 -7.39 -9.91 -2.60
N ARG A 188 -7.19 -10.51 -3.77
CA ARG A 188 -8.26 -10.76 -4.75
C ARG A 188 -9.29 -11.75 -4.22
N GLU A 189 -8.87 -12.87 -3.63
CA GLU A 189 -9.77 -13.86 -3.05
C GLU A 189 -10.67 -13.27 -1.95
N SER A 190 -10.16 -12.27 -1.23
CA SER A 190 -10.87 -11.59 -0.15
C SER A 190 -12.05 -10.73 -0.64
N GLN A 191 -12.05 -10.31 -1.91
CA GLN A 191 -13.12 -9.47 -2.49
C GLN A 191 -14.51 -10.10 -2.33
N THR A 192 -14.63 -11.42 -2.50
CA THR A 192 -15.88 -12.17 -2.34
C THR A 192 -16.46 -12.12 -0.93
N ARG A 193 -15.63 -11.89 0.09
CA ARG A 193 -16.01 -11.84 1.51
C ARG A 193 -16.06 -10.42 2.07
N ALA A 194 -15.67 -9.42 1.28
CA ALA A 194 -15.53 -8.04 1.73
C ALA A 194 -16.77 -7.19 1.48
N GLU A 195 -17.92 -7.79 1.18
CA GLU A 195 -19.22 -7.09 1.03
C GLU A 195 -19.16 -5.89 0.06
N GLY A 196 -18.41 -6.03 -1.05
CA GLY A 196 -18.27 -4.96 -2.04
C GLY A 196 -17.38 -3.79 -1.61
N THR A 197 -16.62 -3.92 -0.52
CA THR A 197 -15.72 -2.86 -0.02
C THR A 197 -14.25 -3.01 -0.46
N VAL A 198 -13.92 -4.13 -1.10
CA VAL A 198 -12.60 -4.46 -1.67
C VAL A 198 -12.78 -4.78 -3.15
N GLY A 199 -11.88 -4.28 -3.99
CA GLY A 199 -11.84 -4.55 -5.43
C GLY A 199 -11.01 -5.79 -5.80
N GLU A 200 -11.17 -6.28 -7.04
CA GLU A 200 -10.36 -7.39 -7.56
C GLU A 200 -8.93 -6.97 -7.90
N SER A 201 -8.76 -5.74 -8.37
CA SER A 201 -7.47 -5.17 -8.70
C SER A 201 -6.79 -4.60 -7.45
N CYS A 202 -5.48 -4.79 -7.35
CA CYS A 202 -4.68 -4.24 -6.25
C CYS A 202 -3.28 -3.84 -6.72
N VAL A 203 -2.62 -3.01 -5.92
CA VAL A 203 -1.17 -2.84 -5.98
C VAL A 203 -0.55 -3.64 -4.85
N VAL A 204 0.56 -4.32 -5.14
CA VAL A 204 1.40 -4.93 -4.11
C VAL A 204 2.81 -4.39 -4.27
N ALA A 205 3.35 -3.87 -3.19
CA ALA A 205 4.75 -3.47 -3.13
C ALA A 205 5.51 -4.30 -2.11
N HIS A 206 6.80 -4.50 -2.39
CA HIS A 206 7.71 -5.13 -1.45
C HIS A 206 8.89 -4.21 -1.13
N LEU A 207 9.55 -4.49 -0.02
CA LEU A 207 10.71 -3.77 0.45
C LEU A 207 11.78 -4.74 0.95
N CYS A 208 13.02 -4.51 0.55
CA CYS A 208 14.20 -5.27 0.97
C CYS A 208 14.99 -4.52 2.06
N PRO A 209 15.83 -5.21 2.86
CA PRO A 209 16.61 -4.60 3.94
C PRO A 209 17.57 -3.50 3.50
N ASP A 210 18.09 -3.59 2.28
CA ASP A 210 18.94 -2.57 1.67
C ASP A 210 18.17 -1.29 1.29
N GLY A 211 16.85 -1.36 1.34
CA GLY A 211 15.90 -0.29 1.05
C GLY A 211 15.30 -0.32 -0.35
N SER A 212 15.83 -1.18 -1.22
CA SER A 212 15.28 -1.40 -2.56
C SER A 212 13.88 -1.99 -2.50
N GLY A 213 13.14 -1.89 -3.60
CA GLY A 213 11.84 -2.54 -3.70
C GLY A 213 11.18 -2.36 -5.05
N GLU A 214 9.99 -2.92 -5.14
CA GLU A 214 9.16 -2.85 -6.33
C GLU A 214 7.69 -2.84 -5.94
N ALA A 215 6.90 -2.03 -6.64
CA ALA A 215 5.46 -2.03 -6.65
C ALA A 215 4.95 -2.56 -7.99
N GLN A 216 3.90 -3.38 -7.98
CA GLN A 216 3.29 -3.95 -9.17
C GLN A 216 1.77 -3.86 -9.08
N VAL A 217 1.14 -3.50 -10.18
CA VAL A 217 -0.32 -3.49 -10.32
C VAL A 217 -0.80 -4.84 -10.82
N PHE A 218 -1.71 -5.46 -10.07
CA PHE A 218 -2.40 -6.69 -10.39
C PHE A 218 -3.84 -6.37 -10.79
N GLY A 219 -4.20 -6.68 -12.03
CA GLY A 219 -5.52 -6.37 -12.61
C GLY A 219 -5.54 -5.11 -13.48
N ASN A 220 -6.70 -4.87 -14.08
CA ASN A 220 -6.92 -3.76 -15.00
C ASN A 220 -7.50 -2.55 -14.25
N LEU A 221 -7.20 -1.34 -14.72
CA LEU A 221 -7.65 -0.08 -14.12
C LEU A 221 -8.33 0.77 -15.19
N SER A 222 -9.57 1.19 -14.97
CA SER A 222 -10.33 1.96 -15.96
C SER A 222 -9.83 3.41 -16.14
N GLU A 223 -8.99 3.89 -15.22
CA GLU A 223 -8.55 5.28 -15.16
C GLU A 223 -7.03 5.38 -14.95
N GLU A 224 -6.52 6.59 -15.08
CA GLU A 224 -5.13 6.90 -14.82
C GLU A 224 -4.75 6.57 -13.37
N PHE A 225 -3.55 6.01 -13.20
CA PHE A 225 -3.04 5.64 -11.89
C PHE A 225 -1.54 5.92 -11.81
N LEU A 226 -1.19 6.94 -11.03
CA LEU A 226 0.17 7.40 -10.78
C LEU A 226 0.40 7.37 -9.26
N PRO A 227 0.95 6.29 -8.69
CA PRO A 227 1.09 6.20 -7.25
C PRO A 227 2.06 7.26 -6.74
N THR A 228 1.67 7.94 -5.66
CA THR A 228 2.54 8.84 -4.90
C THR A 228 3.79 8.11 -4.46
N MET A 229 4.92 8.72 -4.79
CA MET A 229 6.25 8.25 -4.44
C MET A 229 7.01 9.45 -3.88
N ILE A 230 7.41 9.38 -2.62
CA ILE A 230 8.11 10.45 -1.92
C ILE A 230 9.58 10.09 -1.82
N THR A 231 10.43 10.89 -2.45
CA THR A 231 11.89 10.76 -2.38
C THR A 231 12.49 11.99 -1.71
N ASN A 232 13.11 11.81 -0.53
CA ASN A 232 13.70 12.88 0.28
C ASN A 232 12.76 14.08 0.48
N GLY A 233 11.47 13.82 0.73
CA GLY A 233 10.45 14.85 0.91
C GLY A 233 9.78 15.35 -0.37
N HIS A 234 10.21 14.92 -1.56
CA HIS A 234 9.59 15.34 -2.83
C HIS A 234 8.67 14.27 -3.41
N ASN A 235 7.47 14.67 -3.83
CA ASN A 235 6.57 13.81 -4.60
C ASN A 235 7.02 13.70 -6.06
N VAL A 236 7.80 12.66 -6.39
CA VAL A 236 8.33 12.45 -7.74
C VAL A 236 7.28 11.97 -8.74
N ALA A 237 6.15 11.43 -8.26
CA ALA A 237 5.05 11.01 -9.14
C ALA A 237 4.43 12.19 -9.90
N SER A 238 4.49 13.40 -9.34
CA SER A 238 4.03 14.64 -9.98
C SER A 238 4.81 15.00 -11.26
N LEU A 239 6.01 14.45 -11.44
CA LEU A 239 6.85 14.69 -12.62
C LEU A 239 6.49 13.76 -13.79
N VAL A 240 5.75 12.68 -13.54
CA VAL A 240 5.46 11.65 -14.56
C VAL A 240 4.69 12.23 -15.76
N PRO A 241 3.63 13.04 -15.60
CA PRO A 241 2.92 13.61 -16.76
C PRO A 241 3.84 14.42 -17.67
N LEU A 242 4.74 15.23 -17.08
CA LEU A 242 5.73 16.01 -17.81
C LEU A 242 6.70 15.11 -18.59
N VAL A 243 7.21 14.04 -17.95
CA VAL A 243 8.11 13.07 -18.59
C VAL A 243 7.42 12.32 -19.73
N MET A 244 6.15 11.96 -19.57
CA MET A 244 5.37 11.29 -20.62
C MET A 244 5.13 12.21 -21.82
N ASP A 245 4.76 13.46 -21.57
CA ASP A 245 4.58 14.48 -22.61
C ASP A 245 5.87 14.71 -23.40
N GLN A 246 7.00 14.88 -22.71
CA GLN A 246 8.33 14.99 -23.32
C GLN A 246 8.73 13.76 -24.16
N ALA A 247 8.25 12.57 -23.77
CA ALA A 247 8.47 11.32 -24.52
C ALA A 247 7.49 11.15 -25.70
N GLY A 248 6.65 12.15 -26.01
CA GLY A 248 5.63 12.07 -27.06
C GLY A 248 4.50 11.09 -26.75
N ARG A 249 4.30 10.75 -25.46
CA ARG A 249 3.26 9.84 -25.00
C ARG A 249 2.09 10.66 -24.46
N SER A 250 1.14 10.99 -25.33
CA SER A 250 -0.09 11.69 -24.96
C SER A 250 -1.17 10.75 -24.45
N GLY A 251 -2.03 11.25 -23.57
CA GLY A 251 -3.23 10.54 -23.09
C GLY A 251 -3.04 9.90 -21.71
N PRO A 252 -4.08 9.23 -21.19
CA PRO A 252 -4.05 8.69 -19.84
C PRO A 252 -3.18 7.43 -19.77
N HIS A 253 -2.36 7.37 -18.73
CA HIS A 253 -1.45 6.26 -18.48
C HIS A 253 -1.72 5.64 -17.12
N ARG A 254 -1.32 4.39 -16.94
CA ARG A 254 -1.27 3.78 -15.61
C ARG A 254 0.09 3.18 -15.34
N LEU A 255 0.48 3.17 -14.08
CA LEU A 255 1.58 2.34 -13.63
C LEU A 255 1.24 0.86 -13.84
N VAL A 256 2.21 0.11 -14.37
CA VAL A 256 2.21 -1.36 -14.41
C VAL A 256 3.10 -1.89 -13.28
N GLY A 257 4.26 -1.27 -13.09
CA GLY A 257 5.11 -1.49 -11.94
C GLY A 257 6.15 -0.38 -11.79
N ALA A 258 6.73 -0.25 -10.61
CA ALA A 258 7.81 0.68 -10.31
C ALA A 258 8.87 -0.04 -9.50
N THR A 259 10.15 0.19 -9.79
CA THR A 259 11.28 -0.25 -8.98
C THR A 259 12.01 0.95 -8.42
N TRP A 260 12.65 0.78 -7.25
CA TRP A 260 13.56 1.78 -6.69
C TRP A 260 14.82 1.13 -6.14
N SER A 261 15.91 1.88 -6.23
CA SER A 261 17.23 1.44 -5.81
C SER A 261 17.35 1.31 -4.28
N ALA A 262 18.37 0.58 -3.84
CA ALA A 262 18.78 0.55 -2.44
C ALA A 262 19.07 1.97 -1.89
N ASN A 263 19.03 2.09 -0.56
CA ASN A 263 19.36 3.31 0.15
C ASN A 263 20.82 3.70 -0.14
N GLY A 264 21.01 4.85 -0.79
CA GLY A 264 22.32 5.35 -1.18
C GLY A 264 22.30 6.85 -1.48
N ALA A 265 23.45 7.39 -1.91
CA ALA A 265 23.58 8.81 -2.24
C ALA A 265 22.74 9.22 -3.46
N ALA A 266 22.51 8.29 -4.39
CA ALA A 266 21.61 8.47 -5.51
C ALA A 266 20.41 7.52 -5.34
N THR A 267 19.22 8.11 -5.23
CA THR A 267 17.97 7.34 -5.31
C THR A 267 17.48 7.40 -6.74
N ALA A 268 17.34 6.24 -7.37
CA ALA A 268 16.69 6.11 -8.66
C ALA A 268 15.37 5.36 -8.50
N MET A 269 14.37 5.82 -9.24
CA MET A 269 13.07 5.18 -9.32
C MET A 269 12.66 5.08 -10.78
N VAL A 270 12.30 3.87 -11.21
CA VAL A 270 11.94 3.58 -12.59
C VAL A 270 10.52 3.05 -12.61
N GLY A 271 9.61 3.82 -13.23
CA GLY A 271 8.23 3.41 -13.44
C GLY A 271 8.03 2.88 -14.85
N ALA A 272 7.38 1.71 -14.95
CA ALA A 272 6.85 1.18 -16.20
C ALA A 272 5.39 1.62 -16.33
N TYR A 273 5.11 2.45 -17.34
CA TYR A 273 3.77 2.98 -17.61
C TYR A 273 3.22 2.42 -18.91
N ARG A 274 1.91 2.23 -18.95
CA ARG A 274 1.19 1.77 -20.12
C ARG A 274 -0.02 2.65 -20.40
N ALA A 275 -0.28 2.92 -21.66
CA ALA A 275 -1.51 3.60 -22.08
C ALA A 275 -2.74 2.80 -21.64
N LEU A 276 -3.80 3.49 -21.21
CA LEU A 276 -5.04 2.83 -20.80
C LEU A 276 -5.74 2.04 -21.92
N SER A 277 -5.36 2.24 -23.19
CA SER A 277 -5.88 1.44 -24.31
C SER A 277 -5.23 0.05 -24.43
N GLN A 278 -4.14 -0.24 -23.71
CA GLN A 278 -3.32 -1.47 -23.89
C GLN A 278 -3.36 -2.42 -22.67
N GLN A 279 -4.48 -2.47 -21.94
CA GLN A 279 -4.48 -2.97 -20.57
C GLN A 279 -4.35 -4.47 -20.34
N ALA A 280 -4.50 -5.31 -21.36
CA ALA A 280 -4.73 -6.75 -21.19
C ALA A 280 -3.75 -7.42 -20.19
N GLY A 281 -4.32 -7.93 -19.08
CA GLY A 281 -3.75 -8.97 -18.23
C GLY A 281 -2.57 -8.57 -17.33
N SER A 282 -2.47 -7.34 -16.82
CA SER A 282 -1.29 -6.97 -16.01
C SER A 282 -1.21 -7.70 -14.66
N GLY A 283 -0.04 -8.25 -14.37
CA GLY A 283 0.35 -8.77 -13.05
C GLY A 283 -0.20 -10.16 -12.72
N TRP A 284 -1.28 -10.61 -13.37
CA TRP A 284 -1.75 -11.98 -13.18
C TRP A 284 -0.97 -12.95 -14.07
N PRO A 285 -0.58 -14.14 -13.57
CA PRO A 285 -0.07 -15.19 -14.44
C PRO A 285 -1.10 -15.45 -15.55
N SER A 286 -0.65 -15.45 -16.81
CA SER A 286 -1.52 -15.84 -17.92
C SER A 286 -2.02 -17.25 -17.66
N SER A 287 -3.34 -17.46 -17.68
CA SER A 287 -3.99 -18.75 -17.41
C SER A 287 -3.72 -19.83 -18.48
N THR A 288 -2.65 -19.68 -19.26
CA THR A 288 -2.33 -20.47 -20.46
C THR A 288 -1.31 -21.59 -20.25
N SER A 289 -0.99 -22.00 -19.01
CA SER A 289 0.02 -23.07 -18.78
C SER A 289 -0.44 -24.23 -17.89
N SER A 290 -1.69 -24.68 -18.00
CA SER A 290 -2.15 -25.91 -17.33
C SER A 290 -2.90 -26.86 -18.27
N ALA A 291 -2.26 -27.26 -19.37
CA ALA A 291 -2.77 -28.33 -20.23
C ALA A 291 -1.65 -29.04 -21.02
N SER A 292 -0.75 -29.74 -20.34
CA SER A 292 -0.07 -30.92 -20.90
C SER A 292 0.84 -31.55 -19.84
N GLY A 293 0.43 -32.70 -19.30
CA GLY A 293 1.28 -33.49 -18.41
C GLY A 293 0.44 -34.40 -17.53
N ASP A 294 -0.16 -35.42 -18.14
CA ASP A 294 -0.14 -36.80 -17.62
C ASP A 294 -1.12 -37.66 -18.46
N LYS A 295 -0.53 -38.32 -19.46
CA LYS A 295 -0.97 -39.63 -19.97
C LYS A 295 0.25 -40.55 -19.91
#